data_AF-A0A5C8NK83-F1
#
_entry.id   AF-A0A5C8NK83-F1
#
_cell.length_a   1.000
_cell.length_b   1.000
_cell.length_c   1.000
_cell.angle_alpha   90.00
_cell.angle_beta   90.00
_cell.angle_gamma   90.00
#
_symmetry.space_group_name_H-M   'P 1'
#
loop_
_entity.id
_entity.type
_entity.pdbx_description
1 polymer ?
#
loop_
_entity_poly.entity_id
_entity_poly.type
_entity_poly.pdbx_seq_one_letter_code
_entity_poly.pdbx_strand_id
1 'polypeptide(L)'
;MADATTSWDELLDALDHAVAAPDRPVDPAEIARLVRQGMDEGSVDRELDPEACGRWIAALTRTHAAVVAEHPDLDSDTELALLRVVVTRWLHPRRLDRD
;
A
#
# COMPACT_ATOMS: atom_id res chain seq x y z
N MET A 1 10.59 15.13 20.70
CA MET A 1 9.46 14.20 20.52
C MET A 1 9.76 13.42 19.27
N ALA A 2 9.95 12.10 19.37
CA ALA A 2 9.95 11.28 18.16
C ALA A 2 8.56 11.42 17.52
N ASP A 3 8.52 11.75 16.24
CA ASP A 3 7.27 11.76 15.47
C ASP A 3 6.71 10.34 15.53
N ALA A 4 5.47 10.18 16.00
CA ALA A 4 4.89 8.84 16.10
C ALA A 4 4.57 8.37 14.67
N THR A 5 5.25 7.32 14.21
CA THR A 5 4.95 6.67 12.93
C THR A 5 3.47 6.32 12.87
N THR A 6 2.78 6.79 11.84
CA THR A 6 1.35 6.51 11.66
C THR A 6 1.16 5.15 11.00
N SER A 7 -0.03 4.55 11.12
CA SER A 7 -0.34 3.30 10.40
C SER A 7 -0.20 3.44 8.87
N TRP A 8 -0.35 4.66 8.37
CA TRP A 8 -0.12 5.02 6.98
C TRP A 8 1.36 4.92 6.58
N ASP A 9 2.25 5.44 7.42
CA ASP A 9 3.69 5.36 7.20
C ASP A 9 4.16 3.90 7.26
N GLU A 10 3.68 3.13 8.23
CA GLU A 10 3.96 1.67 8.31
C GLU A 10 3.47 0.92 7.06
N LEU A 11 2.33 1.33 6.50
CA LEU A 11 1.80 0.73 5.27
C LEU A 11 2.68 1.05 4.05
N LEU A 12 3.16 2.29 3.92
CA LEU A 12 4.08 2.66 2.84
C LEU A 12 5.44 1.97 2.99
N ASP A 13 5.96 1.87 4.21
CA ASP A 13 7.20 1.15 4.50
C ASP A 13 7.08 -0.34 4.15
N ALA A 14 5.91 -0.96 4.41
CA ALA A 14 5.65 -2.35 4.01
C ALA A 14 5.66 -2.55 2.49
N LEU A 15 5.14 -1.58 1.72
CA LEU A 15 5.21 -1.61 0.25
C LEU A 15 6.66 -1.49 -0.23
N ASP A 16 7.41 -0.55 0.34
CA ASP A 16 8.80 -0.31 -0.01
C ASP A 16 9.67 -1.52 0.25
N HIS A 17 9.49 -2.15 1.42
CA HIS A 17 10.22 -3.35 1.78
C HIS A 17 9.95 -4.50 0.81
N ALA A 18 8.69 -4.70 0.42
CA ALA A 18 8.33 -5.80 -0.48
C ALA A 18 8.80 -5.59 -1.92
N VAL A 19 8.89 -4.33 -2.38
CA VAL A 19 9.47 -4.02 -3.68
C VAL A 19 11.00 -4.17 -3.64
N ALA A 20 11.65 -3.79 -2.54
CA ALA A 20 13.11 -3.96 -2.38
C ALA A 20 13.54 -5.42 -2.17
N ALA A 21 12.65 -6.27 -1.63
CA ALA A 21 12.88 -7.69 -1.36
C ALA A 21 11.76 -8.55 -1.97
N PRO A 22 11.73 -8.76 -3.29
CA PRO A 22 10.64 -9.45 -3.98
C PRO A 22 10.51 -10.94 -3.62
N ASP A 23 11.53 -11.53 -3.00
CA ASP A 23 11.51 -12.88 -2.41
C ASP A 23 10.77 -12.94 -1.06
N ARG A 24 10.44 -11.78 -0.49
CA ARG A 24 9.72 -11.61 0.77
C ARG A 24 8.39 -10.92 0.52
N PRO A 25 7.35 -11.66 0.13
CA PRO A 25 6.05 -11.06 -0.16
C PRO A 25 5.45 -10.43 1.10
N VAL A 26 4.70 -9.35 0.89
CA VAL A 26 3.87 -8.74 1.94
C VAL A 26 2.87 -9.77 2.48
N ASP A 27 2.73 -9.85 3.80
CA ASP A 27 1.65 -10.60 4.45
C ASP A 27 0.31 -9.84 4.31
N PRO A 28 -0.70 -10.41 3.63
CA PRO A 28 -2.02 -9.78 3.51
C PRO A 28 -2.68 -9.48 4.86
N ALA A 29 -2.44 -10.29 5.89
CA ALA A 29 -3.02 -10.10 7.21
C ALA A 29 -2.45 -8.85 7.90
N GLU A 30 -1.16 -8.59 7.70
CA GLU A 30 -0.48 -7.41 8.21
C GLU A 30 -1.00 -6.13 7.54
N ILE A 31 -1.17 -6.14 6.22
CA ILE A 31 -1.79 -5.00 5.53
C ILE A 31 -3.22 -4.77 5.97
N ALA A 32 -4.02 -5.83 6.17
CA ALA A 32 -5.37 -5.68 6.69
C ALA A 32 -5.38 -5.07 8.11
N ARG A 33 -4.39 -5.41 8.95
CA ARG A 33 -4.20 -4.78 10.26
C ARG A 33 -3.90 -3.29 10.12
N LEU A 34 -2.96 -2.91 9.26
CA LEU A 34 -2.59 -1.51 9.01
C LEU A 34 -3.75 -0.70 8.42
N VAL A 35 -4.50 -1.27 7.49
CA VAL A 35 -5.71 -0.64 6.92
C VAL A 35 -6.75 -0.36 8.00
N ARG A 36 -7.02 -1.32 8.90
CA ARG A 36 -7.93 -1.08 10.03
C ARG A 36 -7.46 0.05 10.93
N GLN A 37 -6.17 0.07 11.27
CA GLN A 37 -5.62 1.15 12.10
C GLN A 37 -5.71 2.50 11.39
N GLY A 38 -5.45 2.54 10.08
CA GLY A 38 -5.62 3.75 9.29
C GLY A 38 -7.07 4.23 9.20
N MET A 39 -8.03 3.31 9.22
CA MET A 39 -9.45 3.67 9.33
C MET A 39 -9.76 4.29 10.69
N ASP A 40 -9.24 3.70 11.78
CA ASP A 40 -9.40 4.21 13.15
C ASP A 40 -8.74 5.59 13.32
N GLU A 41 -7.60 5.82 12.65
CA GLU A 41 -6.87 7.09 12.61
C GLU A 41 -7.49 8.13 11.64
N GLY A 42 -8.39 7.70 10.75
CA GLY A 42 -9.00 8.53 9.72
C GLY A 42 -8.11 8.83 8.51
N SER A 43 -6.97 8.14 8.36
CA SER A 43 -6.06 8.24 7.22
C SER A 43 -6.45 7.35 6.03
N VAL A 44 -7.26 6.32 6.28
CA VAL A 44 -7.80 5.39 5.29
C VAL A 44 -9.33 5.47 5.23
N ASP A 45 -9.89 5.27 4.03
CA ASP A 45 -11.33 5.27 3.78
C ASP A 45 -12.02 4.13 4.53
N ARG A 46 -12.98 4.50 5.40
CA ARG A 46 -13.75 3.58 6.25
C ARG A 46 -14.75 2.70 5.48
N GLU A 47 -15.01 2.98 4.21
CA GLU A 47 -15.93 2.20 3.37
C GLU A 47 -15.27 0.97 2.74
N LEU A 48 -13.95 0.84 2.87
CA LEU A 48 -13.19 -0.28 2.35
C LEU A 48 -13.29 -1.53 3.24
N ASP A 49 -13.13 -2.71 2.62
CA ASP A 49 -12.95 -3.99 3.32
C ASP A 49 -11.43 -4.21 3.58
N PRO A 50 -10.95 -4.19 4.84
CA PRO A 50 -9.53 -4.34 5.16
C PRO A 50 -8.92 -5.65 4.65
N GLU A 51 -9.65 -6.76 4.74
CA GLU A 51 -9.20 -8.07 4.31
C GLU A 51 -9.06 -8.13 2.78
N ALA A 52 -10.01 -7.51 2.06
CA ALA A 52 -9.88 -7.37 0.60
C ALA A 52 -8.69 -6.49 0.25
N CYS A 53 -8.50 -5.36 0.95
CA CYS A 53 -7.37 -4.47 0.74
C CYS A 53 -6.04 -5.20 0.91
N GLY A 54 -5.88 -5.97 1.98
CA GLY A 54 -4.68 -6.77 2.23
C GLY A 54 -4.37 -7.76 1.13
N ARG A 55 -5.38 -8.50 0.63
CA ARG A 55 -5.19 -9.45 -0.49
C ARG A 55 -4.76 -8.76 -1.79
N TRP A 56 -5.40 -7.64 -2.12
CA TRP A 56 -5.13 -6.89 -3.34
C TRP A 56 -3.77 -6.19 -3.31
N ILE A 57 -3.41 -5.56 -2.19
CA ILE A 57 -2.09 -4.92 -2.03
C ILE A 57 -0.97 -5.95 -2.16
N ALA A 58 -1.10 -7.11 -1.50
CA ALA A 58 -0.12 -8.18 -1.66
C ALA A 58 -0.04 -8.74 -3.09
N ALA A 59 -1.14 -8.70 -3.86
CA ALA A 59 -1.13 -9.07 -5.27
C ALA A 59 -0.46 -8.01 -6.15
N LEU A 60 -0.68 -6.73 -5.87
CA LEU A 60 -0.06 -5.61 -6.59
C LEU A 60 1.47 -5.62 -6.45
N THR A 61 2.00 -5.87 -5.25
CA THR A 61 3.46 -5.95 -5.04
C THR A 61 4.10 -7.12 -5.80
N ARG A 62 3.45 -8.29 -5.82
CA ARG A 62 3.90 -9.42 -6.66
C ARG A 62 3.85 -9.10 -8.14
N THR A 63 2.79 -8.41 -8.58
CA THR A 63 2.61 -8.02 -9.99
C THR A 63 3.64 -6.98 -10.40
N HIS A 64 3.96 -6.02 -9.53
CA HIS A 64 5.03 -5.05 -9.74
C HIS A 64 6.37 -5.75 -10.01
N ALA A 65 6.75 -6.74 -9.18
CA ALA A 65 7.98 -7.50 -9.39
C ALA A 65 7.99 -8.25 -10.73
N ALA A 66 6.86 -8.80 -11.16
CA ALA A 66 6.73 -9.46 -12.46
C ALA A 66 6.88 -8.46 -13.63
N VAL A 67 6.23 -7.29 -13.55
CA VAL A 67 6.32 -6.23 -14.57
C VAL A 67 7.76 -5.74 -14.73
N VAL A 68 8.45 -5.45 -13.64
CA VAL A 68 9.87 -5.01 -13.70
C VAL A 68 10.77 -6.10 -14.29
N ALA A 69 10.51 -7.38 -13.99
CA ALA A 69 11.28 -8.48 -14.55
C ALA A 69 11.04 -8.68 -16.07
N GLU A 70 9.81 -8.42 -16.54
CA GLU A 70 9.43 -8.55 -17.96
C GLU A 70 9.86 -7.34 -18.81
N HIS A 71 10.06 -6.18 -18.17
CA HIS A 71 10.36 -4.90 -18.81
C HIS A 71 11.64 -4.26 -18.22
N PRO A 72 12.84 -4.71 -18.62
CA PRO A 72 14.11 -4.26 -18.02
C PRO A 72 14.47 -2.80 -18.36
N ASP A 73 13.73 -2.16 -19.26
CA ASP A 73 13.82 -0.74 -19.58
C ASP A 73 13.06 0.16 -18.58
N LEU A 74 12.22 -0.42 -17.72
CA LEU A 74 11.54 0.32 -16.66
C LEU A 74 12.50 0.63 -15.49
N ASP A 75 12.42 1.87 -15.03
CA ASP A 75 13.11 2.31 -13.83
C ASP A 75 12.31 1.87 -12.58
N SER A 76 12.93 1.06 -11.73
CA SER A 76 12.26 0.46 -10.55
C SER A 76 11.78 1.51 -9.54
N ASP A 77 12.50 2.63 -9.41
CA ASP A 77 12.10 3.72 -8.49
C ASP A 77 10.85 4.44 -9.02
N THR A 78 10.77 4.64 -10.34
CA THR A 78 9.59 5.21 -11.00
C THR A 78 8.36 4.31 -10.86
N GLU A 79 8.53 3.00 -11.04
CA GLU A 79 7.42 2.03 -10.89
C GLU A 79 6.96 1.91 -9.42
N LEU A 80 7.88 1.96 -8.46
CA LEU A 80 7.54 2.04 -7.04
C LEU A 80 6.76 3.32 -6.71
N ALA A 81 7.19 4.47 -7.24
CA ALA A 81 6.48 5.73 -7.06
C ALA A 81 5.05 5.66 -7.63
N LEU A 82 4.86 5.00 -8.77
CA LEU A 82 3.55 4.77 -9.36
C LEU A 82 2.68 3.86 -8.48
N LEU A 83 3.23 2.75 -7.98
CA LEU A 83 2.53 1.86 -7.06
C LEU A 83 2.05 2.59 -5.80
N ARG A 84 2.91 3.42 -5.19
CA ARG A 84 2.54 4.27 -4.05
C ARG A 84 1.38 5.20 -4.40
N VAL A 85 1.40 5.84 -5.57
CA VAL A 85 0.29 6.71 -6.03
C VAL A 85 -1.02 5.93 -6.17
N VAL A 86 -0.98 4.73 -6.75
CA VAL A 86 -2.17 3.88 -6.92
C VAL A 86 -2.75 3.50 -5.56
N VAL A 87 -1.93 2.97 -4.65
CA VAL A 87 -2.37 2.58 -3.31
C VAL A 87 -2.88 3.79 -2.53
N THR A 88 -2.16 4.91 -2.59
CA THR A 88 -2.53 6.15 -1.91
C THR A 88 -3.92 6.64 -2.33
N ARG A 89 -4.17 6.73 -3.63
CA ARG A 89 -5.45 7.21 -4.18
C ARG A 89 -6.61 6.27 -3.89
N TRP A 90 -6.34 4.97 -3.85
CA TRP A 90 -7.36 3.99 -3.55
C TRP A 90 -7.74 3.98 -2.06
N LEU A 91 -6.75 4.05 -1.17
CA LEU A 91 -6.97 3.94 0.27
C LEU A 91 -7.42 5.25 0.92
N HIS A 92 -7.05 6.43 0.38
CA HIS A 92 -7.42 7.67 1.04
C HIS A 92 -8.94 7.90 1.07
N PRO A 93 -9.47 8.47 2.17
CA PRO A 93 -10.86 8.86 2.26
C PRO A 93 -11.26 9.70 1.07
N ARG A 94 -12.29 9.27 0.33
CA ARG A 94 -12.94 10.19 -0.59
C ARG A 94 -13.51 11.32 0.27
N ARG A 95 -13.33 12.58 -0.15
CA ARG A 95 -14.19 13.65 0.38
C ARG A 95 -15.60 13.22 -0.01
N LEU A 96 -16.33 12.59 0.91
CA LEU A 96 -17.77 12.38 0.77
C LEU A 96 -18.30 13.75 0.38
N ASP A 97 -18.93 13.81 -0.78
CA ASP A 97 -19.48 15.04 -1.32
C ASP A 97 -20.26 15.73 -0.19
N ARG A 98 -19.93 17.00 0.03
CA ARG A 98 -20.67 17.86 0.94
C ARG A 98 -22.08 17.98 0.35
N ASP A 99 -22.99 17.14 0.80
CA ASP A 99 -24.43 17.37 0.74
C ASP A 99 -24.86 18.22 1.94
#